data_AF-A0A455SPT5-F1
#
_entry.id   AF-A0A455SPT5-F1
#
_cell.length_a   1.000
_cell.length_b   1.000
_cell.length_c   1.000
_cell.angle_alpha   90.00
_cell.angle_beta   90.00
_cell.angle_gamma   90.00
#
_symmetry.space_group_name_H-M   'P 1'
#
loop_
_entity.id
_entity.type
_entity.pdbx_description
1 polymer ?
#
loop_
_entity_poly.entity_id
_entity_poly.type
_entity_poly.pdbx_seq_one_letter_code
_entity_poly.pdbx_strand_id
1 'polypeptide(L)'
;MMIERYEDGRPDPRAEEIQRNWRQWTEQNQYRLKESLPVIEGDGAVLIEVFEQQEKREQDQYLVFIPQIPYTSGDSEKLFLVNTEEQLHFLLDSLPKMIRVGIILARDKMQERRSLLN
;
A
#
# COMPACT_ATOMS: atom_id res chain seq x y z
N MET A 1 6.36 -8.69 1.27
CA MET A 1 5.11 -7.97 0.95
C MET A 1 4.01 -8.57 1.78
N MET A 2 3.10 -7.75 2.29
CA MET A 2 1.91 -8.17 3.03
C MET A 2 0.68 -7.96 2.14
N ILE A 3 -0.22 -8.95 2.09
CA ILE A 3 -1.41 -8.93 1.24
C ILE A 3 -2.62 -9.19 2.12
N GLU A 4 -3.49 -8.20 2.24
CA GLU A 4 -4.65 -8.22 3.15
C GLU A 4 -5.96 -8.04 2.38
N ARG A 5 -6.99 -8.76 2.79
CA ARG A 5 -8.36 -8.42 2.41
C ARG A 5 -8.88 -7.35 3.34
N TYR A 6 -9.36 -6.23 2.79
CA TYR A 6 -9.76 -5.11 3.61
C TYR A 6 -11.01 -5.41 4.48
N GLU A 7 -11.89 -6.31 4.02
CA GLU A 7 -13.14 -6.63 4.72
C GLU A 7 -12.95 -7.23 6.13
N ASP A 8 -11.96 -8.08 6.31
CA ASP A 8 -11.76 -8.84 7.54
C ASP A 8 -10.34 -8.77 8.10
N GLY A 9 -9.44 -8.05 7.42
CA GLY A 9 -8.03 -7.90 7.80
C GLY A 9 -7.25 -9.22 7.77
N ARG A 10 -7.80 -10.27 7.15
CA ARG A 10 -7.13 -11.57 7.07
C ARG A 10 -6.21 -11.62 5.85
N PRO A 11 -5.13 -12.44 5.92
CA PRO A 11 -4.32 -12.74 4.74
C PRO A 11 -5.20 -13.32 3.63
N ASP A 12 -5.02 -12.84 2.40
CA ASP A 12 -5.75 -13.39 1.25
C ASP A 12 -5.26 -14.84 0.97
N PRO A 13 -6.15 -15.81 0.69
CA PRO A 13 -5.74 -17.19 0.37
C PRO A 13 -4.85 -17.29 -0.88
N ARG A 14 -4.88 -16.28 -1.76
CA ARG A 14 -4.03 -16.15 -2.95
C ARG A 14 -2.74 -15.37 -2.67
N ALA A 15 -2.43 -15.05 -1.41
CA ALA A 15 -1.27 -14.22 -1.06
C ALA A 15 0.04 -14.77 -1.64
N GLU A 16 0.28 -16.08 -1.61
CA GLU A 16 1.50 -16.66 -2.19
C GLU A 16 1.61 -16.46 -3.70
N GLU A 17 0.48 -16.54 -4.42
CA GLU A 17 0.41 -16.32 -5.86
C GLU A 17 0.72 -14.86 -6.20
N ILE A 18 -0.01 -13.95 -5.56
CA ILE A 18 0.10 -12.51 -5.78
C ILE A 18 1.51 -12.04 -5.39
N GLN A 19 2.06 -12.52 -4.27
CA GLN A 19 3.36 -12.07 -3.77
C GLN A 19 4.53 -12.43 -4.71
N ARG A 20 4.42 -13.51 -5.50
CA ARG A 20 5.50 -13.91 -6.43
C ARG A 20 5.75 -12.85 -7.50
N ASN A 21 4.69 -12.31 -8.09
CA ASN A 21 4.79 -11.24 -9.07
C ASN A 21 3.48 -10.45 -9.15
N TRP A 22 3.27 -9.57 -8.18
CA TRP A 22 2.00 -8.86 -8.05
C TRP A 22 1.70 -7.98 -9.26
N ARG A 23 2.71 -7.35 -9.87
CA ARG A 23 2.52 -6.51 -11.07
C ARG A 23 2.00 -7.33 -12.25
N GLN A 24 2.61 -8.50 -12.50
CA GLN A 24 2.13 -9.41 -13.54
C GLN A 24 0.73 -9.96 -13.20
N TRP A 25 0.46 -10.25 -11.92
CA TRP A 25 -0.85 -10.70 -11.47
C TRP A 25 -1.93 -9.63 -11.70
N THR A 26 -1.64 -8.36 -11.38
CA THR A 26 -2.50 -7.19 -11.64
C THR A 26 -2.81 -7.08 -13.13
N GLU A 27 -1.82 -7.24 -14.01
CA GLU A 27 -2.03 -7.24 -15.46
C GLU A 27 -2.89 -8.43 -15.94
N GLN A 28 -2.60 -9.64 -15.48
CA GLN A 28 -3.34 -10.87 -15.82
C GLN A 28 -4.80 -10.82 -15.38
N ASN A 29 -5.07 -10.15 -14.26
CA ASN A 29 -6.42 -9.96 -13.72
C ASN A 29 -7.07 -8.65 -14.19
N GLN A 30 -6.53 -8.01 -15.22
CA GLN A 30 -7.10 -6.81 -15.86
C GLN A 30 -7.32 -5.61 -14.92
N TYR A 31 -6.44 -5.44 -13.95
CA TYR A 31 -6.38 -4.22 -13.18
C TYR A 31 -5.64 -3.13 -13.96
N ARG A 32 -6.13 -1.90 -13.88
CA ARG A 32 -5.46 -0.72 -14.44
C ARG A 32 -5.22 0.29 -13.34
N LEU A 33 -4.07 0.96 -13.40
CA LEU A 33 -3.78 2.07 -12.51
C LEU A 33 -4.85 3.15 -12.72
N LYS A 34 -5.62 3.42 -11.67
CA LYS A 34 -6.67 4.43 -11.63
C LYS A 34 -6.09 5.77 -11.19
N GLU A 35 -5.31 5.76 -10.11
CA GLU A 35 -4.70 6.96 -9.54
C GLU A 35 -3.45 6.65 -8.70
N SER A 36 -2.62 7.67 -8.52
CA SER A 36 -1.47 7.66 -7.62
C SER A 36 -1.57 8.86 -6.68
N LEU A 37 -1.64 8.59 -5.38
CA LEU A 37 -1.84 9.60 -4.35
C LEU A 37 -0.51 9.86 -3.62
N PRO A 38 0.09 11.05 -3.76
CA PRO A 38 1.30 11.38 -3.04
C PRO A 38 1.01 11.74 -1.58
N VAL A 39 1.72 11.08 -0.67
CA VAL A 39 1.79 11.44 0.74
C VAL A 39 3.17 12.05 0.98
N ILE A 40 3.19 13.35 1.25
CA ILE A 40 4.41 14.15 1.41
C ILE A 40 4.49 14.64 2.84
N GLU A 41 5.66 14.51 3.46
CA GLU A 41 5.96 15.02 4.79
C GLU A 41 7.44 15.43 4.87
N GLY A 42 7.68 16.74 4.99
CA GLY A 42 9.03 17.30 4.88
C GLY A 42 9.66 17.02 3.51
N ASP A 43 10.83 16.37 3.51
CA ASP A 43 11.58 15.93 2.33
C ASP A 43 11.25 14.49 1.90
N GLY A 44 10.37 13.79 2.63
CA GLY A 44 9.93 12.45 2.30
C GLY A 44 8.64 12.41 1.48
N ALA A 45 8.56 11.47 0.53
CA ALA A 45 7.37 11.21 -0.26
C ALA A 45 7.12 9.72 -0.46
N VAL A 46 5.86 9.30 -0.34
CA VAL A 46 5.38 7.94 -0.61
C VAL A 46 4.20 8.04 -1.57
N LEU A 47 4.14 7.19 -2.59
CA LEU A 47 3.02 7.10 -3.52
C LEU A 47 2.13 5.92 -3.15
N ILE A 48 0.86 6.18 -2.87
CA ILE A 48 -0.16 5.13 -2.81
C ILE A 48 -0.67 4.94 -4.23
N GLU A 49 -0.61 3.72 -4.76
CA GLU A 49 -1.13 3.41 -6.09
C GLU A 49 -2.46 2.66 -5.97
N VAL A 50 -3.50 3.15 -6.64
CA VAL A 50 -4.81 2.50 -6.67
C VAL A 50 -5.05 1.95 -8.06
N PHE A 51 -5.37 0.67 -8.12
CA PHE A 51 -5.71 -0.05 -9.33
C PHE A 51 -7.18 -0.46 -9.29
N GLU A 52 -7.85 -0.40 -10.43
CA GLU A 52 -9.26 -0.76 -10.59
C GLU A 52 -9.41 -1.85 -11.65
N GLN A 53 -10.18 -2.88 -11.31
CA GLN A 53 -10.46 -3.99 -12.20
C GLN A 53 -11.43 -3.54 -13.30
N GLN A 54 -11.05 -3.75 -14.56
CA GLN A 54 -11.83 -3.27 -15.71
C GLN A 54 -13.12 -4.06 -15.93
N GLU A 55 -13.09 -5.37 -15.67
CA GLU A 55 -14.29 -6.19 -15.55
C GLU A 55 -14.94 -5.93 -14.18
N LYS A 56 -16.20 -5.48 -14.18
CA LYS A 56 -16.98 -5.38 -12.95
C LYS A 56 -17.20 -6.79 -12.40
N ARG A 57 -16.45 -7.15 -11.36
CA ARG A 57 -16.64 -8.39 -10.61
C ARG A 57 -17.35 -8.07 -9.30
N GLU A 58 -17.92 -9.09 -8.69
CA GLU A 58 -18.59 -8.95 -7.38
C GLU A 58 -17.59 -8.77 -6.22
N GLN A 59 -16.31 -9.09 -6.45
CA GLN A 59 -15.24 -9.05 -5.46
C GLN A 59 -13.95 -8.49 -6.05
N ASP A 60 -13.07 -8.00 -5.16
CA ASP A 60 -11.76 -7.44 -5.46
C ASP A 60 -11.84 -6.39 -6.58
N GLN A 61 -12.70 -5.38 -6.41
CA GLN A 61 -12.89 -4.36 -7.43
C GLN A 61 -11.68 -3.41 -7.51
N TYR A 62 -10.96 -3.24 -6.41
CA TYR A 62 -9.79 -2.38 -6.30
C TYR A 62 -8.63 -3.08 -5.63
N LEU A 63 -7.43 -2.66 -6.01
CA LEU A 63 -6.17 -3.06 -5.40
C LEU A 63 -5.38 -1.81 -5.01
N VAL A 64 -4.98 -1.70 -3.76
CA VAL A 64 -4.24 -0.54 -3.23
C VAL A 64 -2.84 -0.98 -2.83
N PHE A 65 -1.83 -0.38 -3.46
CA PHE A 65 -0.42 -0.62 -3.20
C PHE A 65 0.20 0.50 -2.39
N ILE A 66 0.97 0.13 -1.37
CA ILE A 66 1.80 1.03 -0.57
C ILE A 66 3.22 0.47 -0.58
N PRO A 67 4.22 1.24 -1.04
CA PRO A 67 5.60 0.80 -1.02
C PRO A 67 6.10 0.69 0.42
N GLN A 68 7.21 -0.01 0.59
CA GLN A 68 7.89 -0.07 1.87
C GLN A 68 8.33 1.34 2.33
N ILE A 69 8.06 1.66 3.60
CA ILE A 69 8.60 2.85 4.27
C ILE A 69 9.74 2.39 5.18
N PRO A 70 11.01 2.73 4.88
CA PRO A 70 12.16 2.24 5.63
C PRO A 70 12.08 2.55 7.12
N TYR A 71 12.58 1.64 7.97
CA TYR A 71 12.72 1.85 9.42
C TYR A 71 11.39 1.98 10.18
N THR A 72 10.29 1.52 9.59
CA THR A 72 8.98 1.46 10.24
C THR A 72 8.59 0.02 10.59
N SER A 73 7.79 -0.16 11.63
CA SER A 73 7.25 -1.48 12.01
C SER A 73 6.39 -2.02 10.86
N GLY A 74 6.83 -3.11 10.22
CA GLY A 74 6.20 -3.62 8.99
C GLY A 74 6.90 -3.19 7.72
N ASP A 75 8.25 -3.29 7.72
CA ASP A 75 9.23 -3.01 6.65
C ASP A 75 9.02 -3.86 5.37
N SER A 76 7.80 -3.88 4.85
CA SER A 76 7.43 -4.57 3.63
C SER A 76 6.35 -3.79 2.91
N GLU A 77 6.40 -3.84 1.57
CA GLU A 77 5.31 -3.37 0.72
C GLU A 77 3.96 -3.99 1.15
N LYS A 78 2.88 -3.22 1.02
CA LYS A 78 1.52 -3.66 1.34
C LYS A 78 0.63 -3.61 0.10
N LEU A 79 -0.21 -4.62 -0.02
CA LEU A 79 -1.31 -4.68 -0.99
C LEU A 79 -2.62 -4.93 -0.24
N PHE A 80 -3.63 -4.12 -0.53
CA PHE A 80 -4.99 -4.32 -0.04
C PHE A 80 -5.89 -4.70 -1.21
N LEU A 81 -6.62 -5.81 -1.07
CA LEU A 81 -7.74 -6.14 -1.94
C LEU A 81 -9.01 -5.56 -1.34
N VAL A 82 -9.74 -4.79 -2.14
CA VAL A 82 -10.87 -3.97 -1.70
C VAL A 82 -12.07 -4.23 -2.61
N ASN A 83 -13.22 -4.55 -2.03
CA ASN A 83 -14.38 -5.02 -2.81
C ASN A 83 -15.27 -3.87 -3.27
N THR A 84 -15.38 -2.80 -2.47
CA THR A 84 -16.33 -1.72 -2.74
C THR A 84 -15.65 -0.36 -2.78
N GLU A 85 -16.29 0.57 -3.48
CA GLU A 85 -15.82 1.95 -3.54
C GLU A 85 -15.88 2.64 -2.17
N GLU A 86 -16.89 2.33 -1.35
CA GLU A 86 -16.99 2.83 0.03
C GLU A 86 -15.80 2.38 0.90
N GLN A 87 -15.41 1.11 0.80
CA GLN A 87 -14.23 0.58 1.49
C GLN A 87 -12.96 1.26 1.01
N LEU A 88 -12.83 1.50 -0.31
CA LEU A 88 -11.71 2.23 -0.88
C LEU A 88 -11.63 3.64 -0.30
N HIS A 89 -12.74 4.40 -0.29
CA HIS A 89 -12.77 5.75 0.26
C HIS A 89 -12.35 5.78 1.74
N PHE A 90 -12.89 4.87 2.55
CA PHE A 90 -12.51 4.78 3.95
C PHE A 90 -11.00 4.48 4.14
N LEU A 91 -10.47 3.55 3.33
CA LEU A 91 -9.06 3.20 3.34
C LEU A 91 -8.20 4.42 2.96
N LEU A 92 -8.56 5.13 1.90
CA LEU A 92 -7.85 6.31 1.40
C LEU A 92 -7.98 7.54 2.32
N ASP A 93 -9.00 7.61 3.17
CA ASP A 93 -9.12 8.64 4.22
C ASP A 93 -8.17 8.41 5.41
N SER A 94 -7.74 7.15 5.60
CA SER A 94 -6.99 6.69 6.76
C SER A 94 -5.50 6.45 6.45
N LEU A 95 -5.19 5.84 5.30
CA LEU A 95 -3.83 5.49 4.90
C LEU A 95 -2.87 6.69 4.87
N PRO A 96 -3.22 7.86 4.32
CA PRO A 96 -2.30 8.99 4.27
C PRO A 96 -1.82 9.44 5.65
N LYS A 97 -2.69 9.37 6.67
CA LYS A 97 -2.35 9.75 8.04
C LYS A 97 -1.31 8.78 8.62
N MET A 98 -1.51 7.48 8.43
CA MET A 98 -0.56 6.46 8.88
C MET A 98 0.77 6.53 8.13
N ILE A 99 0.74 6.76 6.83
CA ILE A 99 1.94 6.89 6.00
C ILE A 99 2.76 8.12 6.40
N ARG A 100 2.13 9.27 6.68
CA ARG A 100 2.84 10.45 7.19
C ARG A 100 3.60 10.14 8.47
N VAL A 101 2.97 9.46 9.42
CA VAL A 101 3.65 9.01 10.65
C VAL A 101 4.84 8.10 10.31
N GLY A 102 4.67 7.18 9.36
CA GLY A 102 5.76 6.34 8.87
C GLY A 102 6.93 7.15 8.29
N ILE A 103 6.66 8.15 7.46
CA ILE A 103 7.69 9.04 6.88
C ILE A 103 8.45 9.78 7.98
N ILE A 104 7.74 10.31 8.99
CA ILE A 104 8.36 11.00 10.14
C ILE A 104 9.31 10.06 10.89
N LEU A 105 8.83 8.86 11.24
CA LEU A 105 9.65 7.87 11.95
C LEU A 105 10.89 7.45 11.16
N ALA A 106 10.74 7.25 9.84
CA ALA A 106 11.84 6.92 8.95
C ALA A 106 12.91 8.04 8.95
N ARG A 107 12.48 9.29 8.84
CA ARG A 107 13.36 10.46 8.87
C ARG A 107 14.10 10.58 10.20
N ASP A 108 13.39 10.47 11.31
CA ASP A 108 13.98 10.60 12.65
C ASP A 108 15.03 9.50 12.89
N LYS A 109 14.74 8.25 12.47
CA LYS A 109 15.70 7.15 12.53
C LYS A 109 16.94 7.36 11.66
N MET A 110 16.77 7.94 10.47
CA MET A 110 17.92 8.29 9.61
C MET A 110 18.79 9.36 10.25
N GLN A 111 18.20 10.36 10.90
CA GLN A 111 18.93 11.43 11.60
C GLN A 111 19.70 10.88 12.81
N GLU A 112 19.07 10.04 13.63
CA GLU A 112 19.73 9.34 14.74
C GLU A 112 20.98 8.58 14.26
N ARG A 113 20.86 7.78 13.19
CA ARG A 113 22.00 7.03 12.64
C ARG A 113 23.12 7.94 12.13
N ARG A 114 22.79 9.05 11.47
CA ARG A 114 23.80 10.02 11.00
C ARG A 114 24.55 10.64 12.18
N SER A 115 23.86 10.91 13.29
CA SER A 115 24.50 11.47 14.49
C SER A 115 25.46 10.51 15.20
N LEU A 116 25.23 9.20 15.09
CA LEU A 116 26.09 8.16 15.67
C LEU A 116 27.35 7.85 14.83
N LEU A 117 27.39 8.31 13.58
CA LEU A 117 28.49 8.09 12.64
C LEU A 117 29.44 9.30 12.54
N ASN A 118 29.13 10.40 13.23
CA ASN A 118 29.96 11.60 13.34
C ASN A 118 30.49 11.74 14.78
#